data_AF-A0A532E8Z8-F1
#
_entry.id   AF-A0A532E8Z8-F1
#
_cell.length_a   1.000
_cell.length_b   1.000
_cell.length_c   1.000
_cell.angle_alpha   90.00
_cell.angle_beta   90.00
_cell.angle_gamma   90.00
#
_symmetry.space_group_name_H-M   'P 1'
#
loop_
_entity.id
_entity.type
_entity.pdbx_description
1 polymer ?
#
loop_
_entity_poly.entity_id
_entity_poly.type
_entity_poly.pdbx_seq_one_letter_code
_entity_poly.pdbx_strand_id
1 'polypeptide(L)'
;AGAITINRLADRDWNAQWSRLVDPIRVGRVVIRPSWKAVALNPGDIELIIDPKQAFGTGHHATTQLLIEWLQEVVTPTDRVLDVGTGSGVLAMVALRLGASEAVGEDFDPVAIECARDYAQVNGFDARLTLAVEYAQTQQSHHGFEPTLVLANLDRQTLLNAAKTLCGYAAGGARLLLSGLLVDQRAEVEAAYAGHGVYVRASRERDGWVALEATGMESCDGGLCS
;
A
#
# COMPACT_ATOMS: atom_id res chain seq x y z
N ALA A 1 8.44 8.32 -50.25
CA ALA A 1 8.08 7.11 -49.49
C ALA A 1 9.28 6.74 -48.61
N GLY A 2 9.16 6.90 -47.29
CA GLY A 2 10.22 6.56 -46.33
C GLY A 2 10.12 5.08 -45.96
N ALA A 3 11.21 4.34 -46.11
CA ALA A 3 11.27 2.94 -45.71
C ALA A 3 11.33 2.85 -44.17
N ILE A 4 10.39 2.10 -43.59
CA ILE A 4 10.40 1.75 -42.17
C ILE A 4 11.28 0.50 -42.02
N THR A 5 12.29 0.57 -41.17
CA THR A 5 13.16 -0.56 -40.85
C THR A 5 12.71 -1.16 -39.52
N ILE A 6 12.20 -2.39 -39.54
CA ILE A 6 11.83 -3.14 -38.34
C ILE A 6 13.03 -4.02 -37.95
N ASN A 7 13.69 -3.68 -36.84
CA ASN A 7 14.73 -4.52 -36.24
C ASN A 7 14.10 -5.40 -35.15
N ARG A 8 14.13 -6.73 -35.33
CA ARG A 8 13.84 -7.67 -34.24
C ARG A 8 15.03 -7.67 -33.28
N LEU A 9 14.84 -7.08 -32.11
CA LEU A 9 15.72 -7.29 -30.97
C LEU A 9 15.51 -8.72 -30.46
N ALA A 10 16.61 -9.42 -30.16
CA ALA A 10 16.54 -10.70 -29.48
C ALA A 10 15.82 -10.55 -28.13
N ASP A 11 15.01 -11.53 -27.73
CA ASP A 11 14.42 -11.64 -26.39
C ASP A 11 15.55 -11.75 -25.37
N ARG A 12 16.10 -10.61 -24.97
CA ARG A 12 16.99 -10.51 -23.83
C ARG A 12 16.12 -10.57 -22.60
N ASP A 13 16.49 -11.43 -21.65
CA ASP A 13 15.89 -11.48 -20.32
C ASP A 13 16.29 -10.21 -19.55
N TRP A 14 15.65 -9.10 -19.91
CA TRP A 14 15.83 -7.79 -19.30
C TRP A 14 15.47 -7.83 -17.81
N ASN A 15 14.56 -8.74 -17.42
CA ASN A 15 14.22 -8.99 -16.02
C ASN A 15 15.44 -9.51 -15.26
N ALA A 16 16.12 -10.55 -15.75
CA ALA A 16 17.31 -11.11 -15.08
C ALA A 16 18.47 -10.10 -14.93
N GLN A 17 18.61 -9.14 -15.85
CA GLN A 17 19.63 -8.08 -15.73
C GLN A 17 19.22 -6.99 -14.74
N TRP A 18 17.95 -6.59 -14.72
CA TRP A 18 17.42 -5.63 -13.74
C TRP A 18 17.40 -6.18 -12.31
N SER A 19 17.01 -7.44 -12.11
CA SER A 19 16.94 -8.06 -10.78
C SER A 19 18.29 -8.03 -10.04
N ARG A 20 19.42 -8.10 -10.76
CA ARG A 20 20.77 -8.04 -10.15
C ARG A 20 21.13 -6.66 -9.59
N LEU A 21 20.51 -5.60 -10.08
CA LEU A 21 20.78 -4.23 -9.68
C LEU A 21 19.92 -3.77 -8.49
N VAL A 22 18.92 -4.56 -8.08
CA VAL A 22 18.03 -4.18 -6.98
C VAL A 22 18.74 -4.35 -5.65
N ASP A 23 19.00 -3.23 -4.97
CA ASP A 23 19.62 -3.21 -3.65
C ASP A 23 18.59 -3.36 -2.51
N PRO A 24 18.98 -3.92 -1.36
CA PRO A 24 18.13 -3.93 -0.19
C PRO A 24 17.75 -2.53 0.27
N ILE A 25 16.55 -2.39 0.81
CA ILE A 25 16.04 -1.15 1.37
C ILE A 25 15.84 -1.33 2.86
N ARG A 26 16.24 -0.30 3.62
CA ARG A 26 15.92 -0.17 5.04
C ARG A 26 15.06 1.08 5.24
N VAL A 27 13.90 0.89 5.85
CA VAL A 27 12.95 1.94 6.23
C VAL A 27 12.67 1.79 7.72
N GLY A 28 13.40 2.52 8.56
CA GLY A 28 13.38 2.30 10.01
C GLY A 28 13.85 0.88 10.36
N ARG A 29 13.00 0.12 11.07
CA ARG A 29 13.24 -1.30 11.41
C ARG A 29 12.82 -2.27 10.31
N VAL A 30 12.12 -1.81 9.26
CA VAL A 30 11.70 -2.67 8.15
C VAL A 30 12.82 -2.76 7.12
N VAL A 31 13.20 -3.99 6.76
CA VAL A 31 14.22 -4.30 5.75
C VAL A 31 13.56 -5.13 4.65
N ILE A 32 13.53 -4.59 3.43
CA ILE A 32 13.04 -5.30 2.24
C ILE A 32 14.25 -5.64 1.38
N ARG A 33 14.41 -6.92 1.02
CA ARG A 33 15.53 -7.37 0.21
C ARG A 33 15.16 -8.50 -0.73
N PRO A 34 15.90 -8.68 -1.84
CA PRO A 34 15.80 -9.91 -2.61
C PRO A 34 16.46 -11.09 -1.88
N SER A 35 16.02 -12.29 -2.20
CA SER A 35 16.45 -13.57 -1.64
C SER A 35 17.95 -13.81 -1.83
N TRP A 36 18.54 -13.31 -2.92
CA TRP A 36 19.96 -13.47 -3.26
C TRP A 36 20.91 -12.42 -2.66
N LYS A 37 20.42 -11.36 -2.01
CA LYS A 37 21.29 -10.37 -1.33
C LYS A 37 21.22 -10.53 0.17
N ALA A 38 22.31 -10.95 0.80
CA ALA A 38 22.39 -10.98 2.25
C ALA A 38 22.45 -9.56 2.85
N VAL A 39 21.78 -9.34 3.98
CA VAL A 39 21.79 -8.08 4.74
C VAL A 39 21.96 -8.41 6.21
N ALA A 40 22.79 -7.64 6.91
CA ALA A 40 22.88 -7.73 8.36
C ALA A 40 21.62 -7.14 9.00
N LEU A 41 20.93 -7.96 9.80
CA LEU A 41 19.75 -7.55 10.57
C LEU A 41 20.15 -7.22 12.01
N ASN A 42 19.59 -6.13 12.53
CA ASN A 42 19.68 -5.75 13.92
C ASN A 42 18.58 -6.46 14.73
N PRO A 43 18.76 -6.65 16.05
CA PRO A 43 17.68 -7.10 16.92
C PRO A 43 16.44 -6.22 16.79
N GLY A 44 15.29 -6.83 16.52
CA GLY A 44 14.02 -6.12 16.34
C GLY A 44 13.74 -5.63 14.91
N ASP A 45 14.66 -5.86 13.95
CA ASP A 45 14.37 -5.65 12.54
C ASP A 45 13.25 -6.58 12.06
N ILE A 46 12.41 -6.07 11.15
CA ILE A 46 11.41 -6.81 10.40
C ILE A 46 11.98 -7.03 9.01
N GLU A 47 12.19 -8.29 8.64
CA GLU A 47 12.64 -8.66 7.30
C GLU A 47 11.45 -9.05 6.42
N LEU A 48 11.45 -8.55 5.18
CA LEU A 48 10.65 -9.07 4.08
C LEU A 48 11.54 -9.41 2.89
N ILE A 49 11.39 -10.63 2.38
CA ILE A 49 12.05 -11.13 1.18
C ILE A 49 11.10 -10.90 0.00
N ILE A 50 11.43 -9.94 -0.85
CA ILE A 50 10.66 -9.58 -2.04
C ILE A 50 11.60 -9.60 -3.23
N ASP A 51 11.49 -10.65 -4.04
CA ASP A 51 12.27 -10.79 -5.27
C ASP A 51 11.60 -9.98 -6.37
N PRO A 52 12.28 -9.01 -7.01
CA PRO A 52 11.69 -8.22 -8.09
C PRO A 52 11.07 -9.10 -9.19
N LYS A 53 9.73 -9.10 -9.27
CA LYS A 53 8.92 -9.68 -10.36
C LYS A 53 8.18 -8.55 -11.10
N GLN A 54 7.22 -8.92 -11.95
CA GLN A 54 6.38 -7.98 -12.72
C GLN A 54 5.38 -7.16 -11.87
N ALA A 55 5.33 -7.33 -10.55
CA ALA A 55 4.38 -6.61 -9.69
C ALA A 55 4.94 -5.25 -9.23
N PHE A 56 4.08 -4.24 -9.21
CA PHE A 56 4.36 -2.92 -8.64
C PHE A 56 4.48 -2.98 -7.10
N GLY A 57 5.13 -1.98 -6.49
CA GLY A 57 5.17 -1.84 -5.03
C GLY A 57 6.21 -2.69 -4.31
N THR A 58 7.41 -2.88 -4.86
CA THR A 58 8.50 -3.66 -4.20
C THR A 58 9.20 -2.93 -3.03
N GLY A 59 8.64 -1.82 -2.53
CA GLY A 59 9.23 -1.01 -1.46
C GLY A 59 10.16 0.12 -1.90
N HIS A 60 10.62 0.12 -3.16
CA HIS A 60 11.62 1.07 -3.65
C HIS A 60 11.10 2.48 -3.87
N HIS A 61 9.81 2.62 -4.15
CA HIS A 61 9.22 3.90 -4.46
C HIS A 61 8.98 4.73 -3.20
N ALA A 62 9.20 6.05 -3.27
CA ALA A 62 9.08 6.97 -2.14
C ALA A 62 7.72 6.85 -1.43
N THR A 63 6.64 6.66 -2.18
CA THR A 63 5.28 6.49 -1.64
C THR A 63 5.12 5.26 -0.76
N THR A 64 5.78 4.14 -1.12
CA THR A 64 5.76 2.92 -0.29
C THR A 64 6.57 3.13 0.98
N GLN A 65 7.74 3.76 0.88
CA GLN A 65 8.58 4.05 2.04
C GLN A 65 7.88 4.98 3.02
N LEU A 66 7.22 6.04 2.54
CA LEU A 66 6.45 6.97 3.38
C LEU A 66 5.38 6.23 4.20
N LEU A 67 4.65 5.30 3.59
CA LEU A 67 3.65 4.50 4.29
C LEU A 67 4.29 3.49 5.26
N ILE A 68 5.39 2.85 4.90
CA ILE A 68 6.13 1.94 5.81
C ILE A 68 6.66 2.68 7.04
N GLU A 69 7.15 3.91 6.90
CA GLU A 69 7.55 4.75 8.03
C GLU A 69 6.36 5.05 8.93
N TRP A 70 5.23 5.43 8.33
CA TRP A 70 4.05 5.77 9.09
C TRP A 70 3.47 4.57 9.84
N LEU A 71 3.39 3.41 9.19
CA LEU A 71 2.90 2.17 9.80
C LEU A 71 3.69 1.79 11.05
N GLN A 72 5.01 2.03 11.06
CA GLN A 72 5.85 1.74 12.23
C GLN A 72 5.46 2.53 13.48
N GLU A 73 4.77 3.67 13.31
CA GLU A 73 4.36 4.55 14.40
C GLU A 73 2.91 4.32 14.82
N VAL A 74 2.05 3.84 13.92
CA VAL A 74 0.59 3.89 14.12
C VAL A 74 -0.12 2.55 14.11
N VAL A 75 0.54 1.45 13.73
CA VAL A 75 -0.06 0.11 13.78
C VAL A 75 -0.15 -0.36 15.22
N THR A 76 -1.31 -0.89 15.58
CA THR A 76 -1.63 -1.45 16.88
C THR A 76 -2.05 -2.91 16.77
N PRO A 77 -1.98 -3.71 17.85
CA PRO A 77 -2.44 -5.10 17.82
C PRO A 77 -3.93 -5.30 17.53
N THR A 78 -4.74 -4.24 17.66
CA THR A 78 -6.16 -4.25 17.35
C THR A 78 -6.46 -3.88 15.90
N ASP A 79 -5.44 -3.45 15.13
CA ASP A 79 -5.70 -3.01 13.77
C ASP A 79 -6.08 -4.17 12.84
N ARG A 80 -7.13 -3.93 12.06
CA ARG A 80 -7.58 -4.76 10.95
C ARG A 80 -7.33 -3.97 9.68
N VAL A 81 -6.39 -4.43 8.85
CA VAL A 81 -5.82 -3.59 7.78
C VAL A 81 -6.41 -3.96 6.43
N LEU A 82 -7.00 -3.01 5.72
CA LEU A 82 -7.31 -3.14 4.30
C LEU A 82 -6.21 -2.45 3.48
N ASP A 83 -5.60 -3.14 2.53
CA ASP A 83 -4.62 -2.59 1.59
C ASP A 83 -5.19 -2.60 0.18
N VAL A 84 -5.71 -1.45 -0.26
CA VAL A 84 -6.40 -1.27 -1.55
C VAL A 84 -5.38 -0.93 -2.64
N GLY A 85 -5.32 -1.77 -3.68
CA GLY A 85 -4.25 -1.74 -4.68
C GLY A 85 -2.95 -2.30 -4.11
N THR A 86 -3.05 -3.46 -3.45
CA THR A 86 -1.98 -4.06 -2.65
C THR A 86 -0.73 -4.38 -3.48
N GLY A 87 -0.87 -4.59 -4.80
CA GLY A 87 0.24 -4.88 -5.69
C GLY A 87 1.03 -6.10 -5.21
N SER A 88 2.26 -5.86 -4.74
CA SER A 88 3.14 -6.89 -4.15
C SER A 88 2.68 -7.44 -2.80
N GLY A 89 1.68 -6.84 -2.14
CA GLY A 89 1.29 -7.18 -0.77
C GLY A 89 2.19 -6.60 0.32
N VAL A 90 3.18 -5.77 -0.04
CA VAL A 90 4.23 -5.36 0.92
C VAL A 90 3.68 -4.57 2.10
N LEU A 91 2.70 -3.68 1.89
CA LEU A 91 2.16 -2.85 2.96
C LEU A 91 1.32 -3.68 3.94
N ALA A 92 0.45 -4.55 3.43
CA ALA A 92 -0.28 -5.53 4.24
C ALA A 92 0.66 -6.43 5.06
N MET A 93 1.71 -6.97 4.43
CA MET A 93 2.72 -7.80 5.10
C MET A 93 3.49 -7.03 6.18
N VAL A 94 3.90 -5.78 5.89
CA VAL A 94 4.55 -4.91 6.86
C VAL A 94 3.62 -4.65 8.06
N ALA A 95 2.36 -4.31 7.83
CA ALA A 95 1.41 -4.04 8.91
C ALA A 95 1.23 -5.25 9.84
N LEU A 96 1.11 -6.46 9.28
CA LEU A 96 1.03 -7.70 10.05
C LEU A 96 2.30 -7.98 10.86
N ARG A 97 3.49 -7.68 10.31
CA ARG A 97 4.76 -7.81 11.03
C ARG A 97 4.94 -6.77 12.13
N LEU A 98 4.32 -5.60 11.97
CA LEU A 98 4.30 -4.55 12.98
C LEU A 98 3.30 -4.83 14.12
N GLY A 99 2.40 -5.80 13.92
CA GLY A 99 1.55 -6.34 14.97
C GLY A 99 0.06 -6.30 14.67
N ALA A 100 -0.38 -5.83 13.49
CA ALA A 100 -1.79 -5.85 13.12
C ALA A 100 -2.41 -7.26 13.29
N SER A 101 -3.68 -7.29 13.69
CA SER A 101 -4.41 -8.54 13.98
C SER A 101 -4.62 -9.39 12.73
N GLU A 102 -5.05 -8.75 11.65
CA GLU A 102 -5.29 -9.33 10.33
C GLU A 102 -5.17 -8.27 9.24
N ALA A 103 -4.91 -8.69 8.01
CA ALA A 103 -4.85 -7.83 6.85
C ALA A 103 -5.52 -8.48 5.64
N VAL A 104 -6.18 -7.65 4.84
CA VAL A 104 -6.74 -7.99 3.53
C VAL A 104 -6.04 -7.11 2.50
N GLY A 105 -5.36 -7.72 1.52
CA GLY A 105 -4.82 -7.04 0.36
C GLY A 105 -5.67 -7.30 -0.87
N GLU A 106 -6.09 -6.23 -1.54
CA GLU A 106 -6.94 -6.27 -2.72
C GLU A 106 -6.25 -5.62 -3.92
N ASP A 107 -6.36 -6.22 -5.09
CA ASP A 107 -5.92 -5.64 -6.35
C ASP A 107 -6.83 -6.09 -7.49
N PHE A 108 -7.01 -5.26 -8.50
CA PHE A 108 -7.84 -5.62 -9.66
C PHE A 108 -7.09 -6.56 -10.60
N ASP A 109 -5.75 -6.56 -10.53
CA ASP A 109 -4.89 -7.41 -11.36
C ASP A 109 -4.68 -8.78 -10.68
N PRO A 110 -5.21 -9.88 -11.26
CA PRO A 110 -4.97 -11.23 -10.74
C PRO A 110 -3.48 -11.60 -10.71
N VAL A 111 -2.66 -11.07 -11.61
CA VAL A 111 -1.21 -11.32 -11.64
C VAL A 111 -0.52 -10.69 -10.43
N ALA A 112 -0.95 -9.49 -10.02
CA ALA A 112 -0.46 -8.85 -8.81
C ALA A 112 -0.78 -9.69 -7.57
N ILE A 113 -2.01 -10.20 -7.48
CA ILE A 113 -2.46 -11.04 -6.36
C ILE A 113 -1.71 -12.38 -6.32
N GLU A 114 -1.48 -13.04 -7.45
CA GLU A 114 -0.64 -14.24 -7.50
C GLU A 114 0.78 -13.95 -7.00
N CYS A 115 1.35 -12.82 -7.43
CA CYS A 115 2.67 -12.37 -6.99
C CYS A 115 2.71 -12.10 -5.47
N ALA A 116 1.71 -11.42 -4.92
CA ALA A 116 1.57 -11.17 -3.50
C ALA A 116 1.45 -12.47 -2.69
N ARG A 117 0.73 -13.47 -3.20
CA ARG A 117 0.61 -14.80 -2.57
C ARG A 117 1.96 -15.52 -2.51
N ASP A 118 2.74 -15.47 -3.60
CA ASP A 118 4.08 -16.04 -3.61
C ASP A 118 4.98 -15.39 -2.55
N TYR A 119 4.96 -14.05 -2.45
CA TYR A 119 5.75 -13.35 -1.44
C TYR A 119 5.25 -13.64 -0.03
N ALA A 120 3.94 -13.70 0.18
CA ALA A 120 3.35 -14.08 1.46
C ALA A 120 3.83 -15.47 1.90
N GLN A 121 3.87 -16.43 0.96
CA GLN A 121 4.39 -17.77 1.22
C GLN A 121 5.88 -17.77 1.56
N VAL A 122 6.71 -17.07 0.77
CA VAL A 122 8.16 -16.96 1.01
C VAL A 122 8.45 -16.34 2.38
N ASN A 123 7.63 -15.38 2.78
CA ASN A 123 7.75 -14.73 4.08
C ASN A 123 7.00 -15.47 5.19
N GLY A 124 6.32 -16.60 4.93
CA GLY A 124 5.63 -17.38 5.96
C GLY A 124 4.46 -16.65 6.63
N PHE A 125 3.67 -15.91 5.86
CA PHE A 125 2.36 -15.42 6.33
C PHE A 125 1.33 -16.55 6.34
N ASP A 126 0.44 -16.49 7.32
CA ASP A 126 -0.58 -17.50 7.63
C ASP A 126 -1.99 -16.98 7.29
N ALA A 127 -3.01 -17.56 7.92
CA ALA A 127 -4.42 -17.20 7.73
C ALA A 127 -4.76 -15.74 8.10
N ARG A 128 -3.85 -14.98 8.73
CA ARG A 128 -4.05 -13.56 9.04
C ARG A 128 -3.92 -12.64 7.82
N LEU A 129 -3.38 -13.13 6.70
CA LEU A 129 -3.30 -12.39 5.45
C LEU A 129 -4.26 -13.00 4.42
N THR A 130 -5.27 -12.23 4.03
CA THR A 130 -6.15 -12.56 2.89
C THR A 130 -5.74 -11.74 1.67
N LEU A 131 -5.66 -12.38 0.50
CA LEU A 131 -5.32 -11.73 -0.76
C LEU A 131 -6.39 -12.05 -1.81
N ALA A 132 -7.08 -11.01 -2.28
CA ALA A 132 -8.26 -11.11 -3.13
C ALA A 132 -8.16 -10.23 -4.38
N VAL A 133 -8.75 -10.71 -5.48
CA VAL A 133 -8.87 -9.92 -6.71
C VAL A 133 -10.13 -9.08 -6.61
N GLU A 134 -10.00 -7.76 -6.52
CA GLU A 134 -11.12 -6.85 -6.27
C GLU A 134 -10.84 -5.44 -6.82
N TYR A 135 -11.87 -4.66 -7.09
CA TYR A 135 -11.74 -3.29 -7.60
C TYR A 135 -11.78 -2.26 -6.46
N ALA A 136 -10.95 -1.22 -6.53
CA ALA A 136 -10.93 -0.17 -5.49
C ALA A 136 -12.28 0.55 -5.27
N GLN A 137 -13.19 0.50 -6.25
CA GLN A 137 -14.52 1.11 -6.17
C GLN A 137 -15.56 0.22 -5.49
N THR A 138 -15.28 -1.04 -5.23
CA THR A 138 -16.24 -1.96 -4.60
C THR A 138 -16.03 -2.02 -3.09
N GLN A 139 -17.10 -1.76 -2.34
CA GLN A 139 -17.16 -2.14 -0.92
C GLN A 139 -17.70 -3.56 -0.84
N GLN A 140 -16.82 -4.54 -0.85
CA GLN A 140 -17.20 -5.91 -0.51
C GLN A 140 -16.77 -6.20 0.92
N SER A 141 -17.71 -6.68 1.73
CA SER A 141 -17.36 -7.20 3.05
C SER A 141 -16.75 -8.58 2.87
N HIS A 142 -15.45 -8.72 3.08
CA HIS A 142 -14.82 -10.03 3.22
C HIS A 142 -15.33 -10.67 4.51
N HIS A 143 -16.43 -11.43 4.45
CA HIS A 143 -16.94 -12.19 5.60
C HIS A 143 -17.15 -11.36 6.90
N GLY A 144 -17.63 -10.11 6.79
CA GLY A 144 -17.75 -9.22 7.96
C GLY A 144 -16.44 -8.54 8.36
N PHE A 145 -15.49 -8.44 7.43
CA PHE A 145 -14.30 -7.62 7.58
C PHE A 145 -14.65 -6.13 7.61
N GLU A 146 -14.32 -5.50 8.73
CA GLU A 146 -14.48 -4.08 9.01
C GLU A 146 -13.09 -3.54 9.36
N PRO A 147 -12.44 -2.84 8.43
CA PRO A 147 -11.08 -2.35 8.66
C PRO A 147 -11.08 -1.21 9.68
N THR A 148 -10.07 -1.19 10.53
CA THR A 148 -9.76 -0.03 11.39
C THR A 148 -8.71 0.89 10.75
N LEU A 149 -7.97 0.35 9.78
CA LEU A 149 -6.94 1.05 9.03
C LEU A 149 -7.03 0.65 7.56
N VAL A 150 -7.13 1.63 6.67
CA VAL A 150 -7.13 1.44 5.22
C VAL A 150 -5.89 2.09 4.63
N LEU A 151 -5.14 1.34 3.84
CA LEU A 151 -3.98 1.78 3.08
C LEU A 151 -4.38 1.88 1.61
N ALA A 152 -4.00 2.96 0.94
CA ALA A 152 -4.22 3.11 -0.50
C ALA A 152 -3.04 3.87 -1.12
N ASN A 153 -2.10 3.13 -1.72
CA ASN A 153 -0.98 3.69 -2.46
C ASN A 153 -1.28 3.66 -3.97
N LEU A 154 -2.14 4.58 -4.40
CA LEU A 154 -2.78 4.58 -5.70
C LEU A 154 -2.51 5.90 -6.43
N ASP A 155 -2.52 5.89 -7.75
CA ASP A 155 -2.40 7.13 -8.50
C ASP A 155 -3.58 8.08 -8.24
N ARG A 156 -3.38 9.36 -8.56
CA ARG A 156 -4.37 10.43 -8.39
C ARG A 156 -5.76 10.07 -8.93
N GLN A 157 -5.85 9.59 -10.17
CA GLN A 157 -7.15 9.33 -10.79
C GLN A 157 -7.86 8.18 -10.10
N THR A 158 -7.12 7.14 -9.72
CA THR A 158 -7.65 6.01 -8.97
C THR A 158 -8.15 6.42 -7.58
N LEU A 159 -7.40 7.25 -6.85
CA LEU A 159 -7.83 7.80 -5.55
C LEU A 159 -9.10 8.65 -5.65
N LEU A 160 -9.23 9.47 -6.69
CA LEU A 160 -10.43 10.27 -6.96
C LEU A 160 -11.62 9.36 -7.29
N ASN A 161 -11.42 8.36 -8.14
CA ASN A 161 -12.48 7.42 -8.52
C ASN A 161 -12.94 6.55 -7.35
N ALA A 162 -12.03 6.20 -6.43
CA ALA A 162 -12.31 5.40 -5.24
C ALA A 162 -12.74 6.24 -4.02
N ALA A 163 -12.82 7.58 -4.13
CA ALA A 163 -13.04 8.48 -3.00
C ALA A 163 -14.29 8.12 -2.18
N LYS A 164 -15.43 7.86 -2.83
CA LYS A 164 -16.66 7.43 -2.16
C LYS A 164 -16.45 6.16 -1.33
N THR A 165 -15.75 5.18 -1.89
CA THR A 165 -15.52 3.87 -1.27
C THR A 165 -14.58 3.98 -0.09
N LEU A 166 -13.43 4.63 -0.29
CA LEU A 166 -12.42 4.85 0.76
C LEU A 166 -12.96 5.72 1.90
N CYS A 167 -13.70 6.79 1.57
CA CYS A 167 -14.33 7.63 2.58
C CYS A 167 -15.44 6.92 3.35
N GLY A 168 -16.10 5.93 2.73
CA GLY A 168 -17.11 5.11 3.42
C GLY A 168 -16.51 4.27 4.54
N TYR A 169 -15.29 3.74 4.39
CA TYR A 169 -14.58 3.08 5.49
C TYR A 169 -14.24 4.07 6.62
N ALA A 170 -13.81 5.27 6.27
CA ALA A 170 -13.51 6.31 7.26
C ALA A 170 -14.75 6.79 8.03
N ALA A 171 -15.90 6.85 7.37
CA ALA A 171 -17.19 7.10 8.03
C ALA A 171 -17.57 5.98 9.01
N GLY A 172 -17.11 4.75 8.77
CA GLY A 172 -17.21 3.62 9.71
C GLY A 172 -16.16 3.62 10.83
N GLY A 173 -15.34 4.67 10.95
CA GLY A 173 -14.32 4.81 11.99
C GLY A 173 -12.90 4.39 11.59
N ALA A 174 -12.69 3.94 10.34
CA ALA A 174 -11.35 3.60 9.88
C ALA A 174 -10.46 4.84 9.70
N ARG A 175 -9.16 4.70 9.97
CA ARG A 175 -8.16 5.68 9.53
C ARG A 175 -7.72 5.36 8.11
N LEU A 176 -7.48 6.38 7.29
CA LEU A 176 -6.96 6.21 5.94
C LEU A 176 -5.51 6.68 5.89
N LEU A 177 -4.63 5.86 5.33
CA LEU A 177 -3.29 6.27 4.91
C LEU A 177 -3.19 6.19 3.39
N LEU A 178 -3.11 7.34 2.75
CA LEU A 178 -3.14 7.51 1.30
C LEU A 178 -1.75 7.90 0.80
N SER A 179 -1.30 7.36 -0.32
CA SER A 179 -0.10 7.83 -1.04
C SER A 179 -0.24 7.50 -2.54
N GLY A 180 0.82 7.70 -3.33
CA GLY A 180 0.77 7.61 -4.79
C GLY A 180 0.48 8.96 -5.48
N LEU A 181 0.59 10.04 -4.71
CA LEU A 181 0.32 11.41 -5.14
C LEU A 181 1.60 12.25 -5.18
N LEU A 182 1.71 13.11 -6.18
CA LEU A 182 2.65 14.22 -6.16
C LEU A 182 2.15 15.31 -5.20
N VAL A 183 3.07 16.10 -4.64
CA VAL A 183 2.75 17.18 -3.70
C VAL A 183 1.76 18.19 -4.30
N ASP A 184 1.87 18.49 -5.59
CA ASP A 184 0.98 19.42 -6.31
C ASP A 184 -0.44 18.85 -6.56
N GLN A 185 -0.62 17.53 -6.46
CA GLN A 185 -1.91 16.84 -6.62
C GLN A 185 -2.69 16.74 -5.30
N ARG A 186 -2.03 17.00 -4.16
CA ARG A 186 -2.59 16.89 -2.81
C ARG A 186 -3.92 17.61 -2.66
N ALA A 187 -3.98 18.88 -3.06
CA ALA A 187 -5.14 19.74 -2.82
C ALA A 187 -6.42 19.22 -3.50
N GLU A 188 -6.29 18.60 -4.67
CA GLU A 188 -7.44 18.01 -5.39
C GLU A 188 -8.00 16.81 -4.64
N VAL A 189 -7.14 15.91 -4.15
CA VAL A 189 -7.56 14.74 -3.38
C VAL A 189 -8.15 15.15 -2.04
N GLU A 190 -7.54 16.10 -1.34
CA GLU A 190 -8.07 16.64 -0.09
C GLU A 190 -9.48 17.23 -0.27
N ALA A 191 -9.70 18.01 -1.33
CA ALA A 191 -11.01 18.59 -1.63
C ALA A 191 -12.06 17.50 -1.94
N ALA A 192 -11.69 16.47 -2.70
CA ALA A 192 -12.59 15.37 -3.02
C ALA A 192 -13.01 14.59 -1.75
N TYR A 193 -12.06 14.29 -0.87
CA TYR A 193 -12.31 13.56 0.37
C TYR A 193 -13.10 14.42 1.38
N ALA A 194 -12.82 15.72 1.45
CA ALA A 194 -13.58 16.67 2.27
C ALA A 194 -15.05 16.74 1.82
N GLY A 195 -15.32 16.62 0.51
CA GLY A 195 -16.68 16.50 -0.04
C GLY A 195 -17.46 15.27 0.45
N HIS A 196 -16.76 14.28 1.00
CA HIS A 196 -17.32 13.08 1.63
C HIS A 196 -17.20 13.08 3.17
N GLY A 197 -16.86 14.21 3.78
CA GLY A 197 -16.76 14.35 5.25
C GLY A 197 -15.50 13.72 5.85
N VAL A 198 -14.47 13.48 5.05
CA VAL A 198 -13.18 12.92 5.47
C VAL A 198 -12.09 13.97 5.29
N TYR A 199 -11.30 14.19 6.34
CA TYR A 199 -10.33 15.29 6.38
C TYR A 199 -8.93 14.77 6.68
N VAL A 200 -7.95 15.34 5.98
CA VAL A 200 -6.54 15.08 6.26
C VAL A 200 -6.16 15.66 7.62
N ARG A 201 -5.51 14.85 8.44
CA ARG A 201 -5.02 15.18 9.78
C ARG A 201 -3.51 15.42 9.80
N ALA A 202 -2.78 14.71 8.95
CA ALA A 202 -1.34 14.82 8.86
C ALA A 202 -0.85 14.46 7.45
N SER A 203 0.36 14.90 7.11
CA SER A 203 1.00 14.61 5.82
C SER A 203 2.50 14.42 5.98
N ARG A 204 3.10 13.58 5.12
CA ARG A 204 4.55 13.41 4.98
C ARG A 204 4.94 13.56 3.52
N GLU A 205 6.13 14.11 3.26
CA GLU A 205 6.63 14.33 1.91
C GLU A 205 8.03 13.73 1.74
N ARG A 206 8.28 13.14 0.57
CA ARG A 206 9.60 12.64 0.16
C ARG A 206 9.72 12.71 -1.36
N ASP A 207 10.80 13.30 -1.85
CA ASP A 207 11.15 13.30 -3.27
C ASP A 207 10.01 13.75 -4.20
N GLY A 208 9.22 14.74 -3.78
CA GLY A 208 8.07 15.27 -4.53
C GLY A 208 6.77 14.45 -4.41
N TRP A 209 6.78 13.36 -3.65
CA TRP A 209 5.62 12.54 -3.32
C TRP A 209 5.08 12.85 -1.93
N VAL A 210 3.78 12.62 -1.74
CA VAL A 210 3.10 12.84 -0.46
C VAL A 210 2.40 11.57 0.03
N ALA A 211 2.39 11.39 1.35
CA ALA A 211 1.47 10.50 2.05
C ALA A 211 0.56 11.34 2.97
N LEU A 212 -0.69 10.94 3.10
CA LEU A 212 -1.73 11.65 3.87
C LEU A 212 -2.37 10.68 4.86
N GLU A 213 -2.55 11.12 6.09
CA GLU A 213 -3.46 10.47 7.04
C GLU A 213 -4.78 11.23 7.06
N ALA A 214 -5.89 10.53 6.86
CA ALA A 214 -7.22 11.13 6.87
C ALA A 214 -8.21 10.32 7.72
N THR A 215 -9.18 11.02 8.33
CA THR A 215 -10.22 10.40 9.17
C THR A 215 -11.58 11.02 8.86
N GLY A 216 -12.66 10.26 9.11
CA GLY A 216 -14.01 10.82 9.12
C GLY A 216 -14.17 11.91 10.18
N MET A 217 -15.18 12.76 10.00
CA MET A 217 -15.69 13.58 11.10
C MET A 217 -16.27 12.64 12.17
N GLU A 218 -15.85 12.80 13.41
CA GLU A 218 -16.55 12.16 14.53
C GLU A 218 -17.99 12.68 14.53
N SER A 219 -18.96 11.79 14.43
CA SER A 219 -20.34 12.15 14.72
C SER A 219 -20.40 12.51 16.20
N CYS A 220 -20.62 13.80 16.50
CA CYS A 220 -21.03 14.20 17.83
C CYS A 220 -22.37 13.53 18.14
N ASP A 221 -22.33 12.35 18.76
CA ASP A 221 -23.51 11.68 19.29
C ASP A 221 -24.06 12.53 20.44
N GLY A 222 -24.95 13.47 20.12
CA GLY A 222 -26.00 13.94 21.02
C GLY A 222 -25.59 14.56 22.37
N GLY A 223 -24.34 14.99 22.56
CA GLY A 223 -23.88 15.66 23.76
C GLY A 223 -23.28 17.02 23.42
N LEU A 224 -23.96 18.09 23.83
CA LEU A 224 -23.52 19.49 23.77
C LEU A 224 -21.99 19.62 23.90
N CYS A 225 -21.31 19.98 22.81
CA CYS A 225 -19.98 20.59 22.92
C CYS A 225 -20.20 22.02 23.46
N SER A 226 -19.96 22.19 24.76
CA SER A 226 -19.79 23.49 25.41
C SER A 226 -18.38 24.04 25.20
#